data_AF-A0A3S1FL84-F1
#
_entry.id   AF-A0A3S1FL84-F1
#
_cell.length_a   1.000
_cell.length_b   1.000
_cell.length_c   1.000
_cell.angle_alpha   90.00
_cell.angle_beta   90.00
_cell.angle_gamma   90.00
#
_symmetry.space_group_name_H-M   'P 1'
#
loop_
_entity.id
_entity.type
_entity.pdbx_description
1 polymer ?
#
loop_
_entity_poly.entity_id
_entity_poly.type
_entity_poly.pdbx_seq_one_letter_code
_entity_poly.pdbx_strand_id
1 'polypeptide(L)'
;MSAQPIKRGRPPHEPTRARRLAVEVLAGSAVPIAQICNALDIPRSTLYRHYRPELRRGAARVEAELIRNLLRIAGGNGGAALKAIMFSLQSRFGWSQYAPPPSAPDAAGK
;
A
#
# COMPACT_ATOMS: atom_id res chain seq x y z
N MET A 1 51.83 -19.79 -15.31
CA MET A 1 51.08 -18.66 -14.74
C MET A 1 49.66 -18.70 -15.28
N SER A 2 48.72 -19.29 -14.54
CA SER A 2 47.31 -19.36 -14.96
C SER A 2 46.55 -18.18 -14.35
N ALA A 3 46.15 -17.24 -15.20
CA ALA A 3 45.36 -16.08 -14.79
C ALA A 3 43.93 -16.52 -14.44
N GLN A 4 43.52 -16.32 -13.19
CA GLN A 4 42.14 -16.51 -12.74
C GLN A 4 41.25 -15.38 -13.33
N PRO A 5 40.06 -15.68 -13.88
CA PRO A 5 39.19 -14.66 -14.46
C PRO A 5 38.59 -13.77 -13.37
N ILE A 6 38.77 -12.46 -13.51
CA ILE A 6 38.22 -11.44 -12.60
C ILE A 6 36.70 -11.38 -12.79
N LYS A 7 35.92 -11.97 -11.87
CA LYS A 7 34.46 -11.76 -11.80
C LYS A 7 34.18 -10.29 -11.51
N ARG A 8 33.88 -9.49 -12.54
CA ARG A 8 33.47 -8.09 -12.40
C ARG A 8 31.96 -8.02 -12.11
N GLY A 9 31.59 -7.34 -11.02
CA GLY A 9 30.20 -6.99 -10.66
C GLY A 9 29.81 -7.34 -9.22
N ARG A 10 28.92 -6.54 -8.62
CA ARG A 10 28.25 -6.90 -7.35
C ARG A 10 27.49 -8.22 -7.57
N PRO A 11 27.59 -9.22 -6.68
CA PRO A 11 26.83 -10.45 -6.82
C PRO A 11 25.34 -10.19 -7.06
N PRO A 12 24.67 -11.00 -7.90
CA PRO A 12 23.23 -10.89 -8.11
C PRO A 12 22.49 -10.90 -6.78
N HIS A 13 21.49 -10.04 -6.65
CA HIS A 13 20.70 -9.96 -5.43
C HIS A 13 19.84 -11.20 -5.25
N GLU A 14 19.94 -11.85 -4.09
CA GLU A 14 19.13 -13.02 -3.75
C GLU A 14 17.96 -12.67 -2.82
N PRO A 15 16.70 -12.83 -3.27
CA PRO A 15 15.52 -12.54 -2.47
C PRO A 15 15.13 -13.71 -1.58
N THR A 16 15.94 -13.96 -0.55
CA THR A 16 15.69 -15.00 0.46
C THR A 16 14.38 -14.76 1.20
N ARG A 17 13.81 -15.83 1.79
CA ARG A 17 12.59 -15.76 2.61
C ARG A 17 12.71 -14.74 3.74
N ALA A 18 13.85 -14.70 4.43
CA ALA A 18 14.10 -13.76 5.51
C ALA A 18 14.05 -12.30 5.02
N ARG A 19 14.66 -11.99 3.87
CA ARG A 19 14.63 -10.64 3.30
C ARG A 19 13.23 -10.27 2.81
N ARG A 20 12.47 -11.21 2.26
CA ARG A 20 11.06 -10.99 1.88
C ARG A 20 10.21 -10.62 3.09
N LEU A 21 10.34 -11.39 4.17
CA LEU A 21 9.65 -11.10 5.42
C LEU A 21 10.05 -9.72 5.97
N ALA A 22 11.34 -9.39 5.95
CA ALA A 22 11.81 -8.07 6.38
C ALA A 22 11.17 -6.93 5.55
N VAL A 23 11.13 -7.04 4.22
CA VAL A 23 10.48 -6.03 3.36
C VAL A 23 9.00 -5.90 3.69
N GLU A 24 8.29 -7.01 3.84
CA GLU A 24 6.85 -7.00 4.12
C GLU A 24 6.54 -6.39 5.49
N VAL A 25 7.33 -6.71 6.51
CA VAL A 25 7.21 -6.12 7.86
C VAL A 25 7.48 -4.63 7.82
N LEU A 26 8.59 -4.19 7.22
CA LEU A 26 8.94 -2.76 7.14
C LEU A 26 7.90 -1.96 6.36
N ALA A 27 7.43 -2.49 5.22
CA ALA A 27 6.35 -1.87 4.46
C ALA A 27 5.04 -1.84 5.26
N GLY A 28 4.74 -2.92 5.99
CA GLY A 28 3.60 -3.02 6.91
C GLY A 28 3.66 -2.08 8.11
N SER A 29 4.83 -1.55 8.43
CA SER A 29 5.06 -0.51 9.45
C SER A 29 5.19 0.89 8.85
N ALA A 30 4.76 1.09 7.59
CA ALA A 30 4.82 2.36 6.88
C ALA A 30 6.24 2.98 6.76
N VAL A 31 7.29 2.14 6.79
CA VAL A 31 8.67 2.60 6.64
C VAL A 31 8.89 3.11 5.20
N PRO A 32 9.52 4.30 5.00
CA PRO A 32 9.78 4.83 3.66
C PRO A 32 10.67 3.92 2.82
N ILE A 33 10.38 3.81 1.52
CA ILE A 33 11.14 2.97 0.57
C ILE A 33 12.66 3.21 0.63
N ALA A 34 13.09 4.47 0.79
CA ALA A 34 14.52 4.80 0.92
C ALA A 34 15.16 4.14 2.16
N GLN A 35 14.45 4.12 3.29
CA GLN A 35 14.94 3.47 4.51
C GLN A 35 14.91 1.95 4.40
N ILE A 36 13.93 1.37 3.70
CA ILE A 36 13.91 -0.06 3.37
C ILE A 36 15.12 -0.42 2.50
N CYS A 37 15.43 0.40 1.49
CA CYS A 37 16.61 0.21 0.64
C CYS A 37 17.91 0.26 1.45
N ASN A 38 18.04 1.24 2.36
CA ASN A 38 19.19 1.37 3.25
C ASN A 38 19.33 0.16 4.19
N ALA A 39 18.22 -0.29 4.80
CA ALA A 39 18.22 -1.42 5.74
C ALA A 39 18.63 -2.75 5.09
N LEU A 40 18.37 -2.92 3.79
CA LEU A 40 18.70 -4.13 3.04
C LEU A 40 19.99 -4.01 2.22
N ASP A 41 20.59 -2.80 2.19
CA ASP A 41 21.73 -2.42 1.35
C ASP A 41 21.52 -2.75 -0.14
N ILE A 42 20.36 -2.35 -0.67
CA ILE A 42 19.98 -2.56 -2.08
C ILE A 42 19.48 -1.29 -2.74
N PRO A 43 19.71 -1.11 -4.06
CA PRO A 43 19.11 0.00 -4.78
C PRO A 43 17.60 -0.21 -4.95
N ARG A 44 16.89 0.90 -5.17
CA ARG A 44 15.42 0.91 -5.35
C ARG A 44 14.94 0.03 -6.52
N SER A 45 15.73 -0.05 -7.60
CA SER A 45 15.45 -0.93 -8.74
C SER A 45 15.40 -2.41 -8.34
N THR A 46 16.36 -2.85 -7.52
CA THR A 46 16.39 -4.22 -6.96
C THR A 46 15.19 -4.45 -6.03
N LEU A 47 14.86 -3.48 -5.19
CA LEU A 47 13.70 -3.59 -4.28
C LEU A 47 12.41 -3.85 -5.08
N TYR A 48 12.13 -3.02 -6.09
CA TYR A 48 10.91 -3.19 -6.90
C TYR A 48 10.95 -4.43 -7.79
N ARG A 49 12.12 -4.83 -8.30
CA ARG A 49 12.24 -6.02 -9.15
C ARG A 49 11.91 -7.30 -8.38
N HIS A 50 12.34 -7.41 -7.12
CA HIS A 50 12.28 -8.67 -6.38
C HIS A 50 11.20 -8.73 -5.29
N TYR A 51 10.80 -7.58 -4.74
CA TYR A 51 9.95 -7.51 -3.55
C TYR A 51 8.62 -6.77 -3.74
N ARG A 52 8.18 -6.61 -4.98
CA ARG A 52 6.90 -5.94 -5.28
C ARG A 52 5.69 -6.57 -4.57
N PRO A 53 5.56 -7.91 -4.46
CA PRO A 53 4.47 -8.53 -3.70
C PRO A 53 4.49 -8.17 -2.22
N GLU A 54 5.66 -8.20 -1.59
CA GLU A 54 5.88 -7.88 -0.17
C GLU A 54 5.51 -6.41 0.11
N LEU A 55 5.95 -5.48 -0.75
CA LEU A 55 5.59 -4.07 -0.66
C LEU A 55 4.07 -3.87 -0.76
N ARG A 56 3.39 -4.57 -1.68
CA ARG A 56 1.93 -4.49 -1.82
C ARG A 56 1.19 -5.04 -0.61
N ARG A 57 1.62 -6.19 -0.07
CA ARG A 57 1.03 -6.78 1.14
C ARG A 57 1.22 -5.86 2.36
N GLY A 58 2.44 -5.34 2.54
CA GLY A 58 2.73 -4.37 3.59
C GLY A 58 1.86 -3.10 3.48
N ALA A 59 1.75 -2.51 2.28
CA ALA A 59 0.91 -1.33 2.06
C ALA A 59 -0.58 -1.61 2.36
N ALA A 60 -1.10 -2.76 1.91
CA ALA A 60 -2.48 -3.17 2.20
C ALA A 60 -2.73 -3.36 3.70
N ARG A 61 -1.73 -3.85 4.44
CA ARG A 61 -1.81 -3.94 5.90
C ARG A 61 -1.95 -2.56 6.54
N VAL A 62 -1.08 -1.61 6.19
CA VAL A 62 -1.14 -0.23 6.69
C VAL A 62 -2.51 0.39 6.41
N GLU A 63 -2.97 0.27 5.16
CA GLU A 63 -4.29 0.77 4.75
C GLU A 63 -5.40 0.17 5.61
N ALA A 64 -5.39 -1.15 5.84
CA ALA A 64 -6.36 -1.81 6.69
C ALA A 64 -6.34 -1.28 8.13
N GLU A 65 -5.17 -0.98 8.71
CA GLU A 65 -5.08 -0.42 10.07
C GLU A 65 -5.65 1.00 10.14
N LEU A 66 -5.35 1.83 9.14
CA LEU A 66 -5.90 3.17 9.01
C LEU A 66 -7.42 3.15 8.85
N ILE A 67 -7.94 2.25 8.01
CA ILE A 67 -9.39 2.06 7.84
C ILE A 67 -10.03 1.62 9.16
N ARG A 68 -9.44 0.65 9.88
CA ARG A 68 -9.96 0.23 11.19
C ARG A 68 -10.06 1.41 12.16
N ASN A 69 -9.01 2.23 12.23
CA ASN A 69 -9.02 3.43 13.08
C ASN A 69 -10.05 4.46 12.63
N LEU A 70 -10.18 4.71 11.32
CA LEU A 70 -11.18 5.62 10.76
C LEU A 70 -12.60 5.19 11.13
N LEU A 71 -12.92 3.91 10.97
CA LEU A 71 -14.24 3.36 11.34
C LEU A 71 -14.51 3.45 12.84
N ARG A 72 -13.50 3.25 13.68
CA ARG A 72 -13.60 3.47 15.13
C ARG A 72 -13.94 4.93 15.46
N ILE A 73 -13.31 5.89 14.78
CA ILE A 73 -13.60 7.32 14.97
C ILE A 73 -15.02 7.65 14.49
N ALA A 74 -15.43 7.09 13.35
CA ALA A 74 -16.78 7.27 12.80
C ALA A 74 -17.88 6.76 13.74
N GLY A 75 -17.62 5.72 14.54
CA GLY A 75 -18.55 5.21 15.55
C GLY A 75 -18.60 6.02 16.85
N GLY A 76 -17.82 7.11 16.98
CA GLY A 76 -17.84 7.99 18.14
C GLY A 76 -18.92 9.08 18.07
N ASN A 77 -18.79 10.09 18.95
CA ASN A 77 -19.67 11.25 19.00
C ASN A 77 -18.91 12.55 18.66
N GLY A 78 -19.65 13.58 18.25
CA GLY A 78 -19.11 14.92 18.02
C GLY A 78 -18.52 15.15 16.62
N GLY A 79 -17.88 16.29 16.42
CA GLY A 79 -17.48 16.77 15.09
C GLY A 79 -16.45 15.90 14.37
N ALA A 80 -15.56 15.21 15.10
CA ALA A 80 -14.60 14.28 14.50
C ALA A 80 -15.30 13.04 13.90
N ALA A 81 -16.33 12.52 14.58
CA ALA A 81 -17.11 11.39 14.09
C ALA A 81 -17.89 11.77 12.83
N LEU A 82 -18.56 12.94 12.83
CA LEU A 82 -19.26 13.45 11.65
C LEU A 82 -18.32 13.57 10.44
N LYS A 83 -17.12 14.15 10.63
CA LYS A 83 -16.12 14.27 9.56
C LYS A 83 -15.66 12.90 9.03
N ALA A 84 -15.41 11.94 9.91
CA ALA A 84 -15.01 10.58 9.52
C ALA A 84 -16.12 9.86 8.73
N ILE A 85 -17.38 10.00 9.15
CA ILE A 85 -18.56 9.48 8.43
C ILE A 85 -18.65 10.11 7.05
N MET A 86 -18.63 11.45 6.96
CA MET A 86 -18.72 12.17 5.69
C MET A 86 -17.60 11.77 4.72
N PHE A 87 -16.35 11.75 5.20
CA PHE A 87 -15.20 11.32 4.41
C PHE A 87 -15.36 9.88 3.89
N SER A 88 -15.88 8.97 4.74
CA SER A 88 -16.11 7.57 4.35
C SER A 88 -17.19 7.45 3.28
N LEU A 89 -18.32 8.14 3.44
CA LEU A 89 -19.41 8.18 2.47
C LEU A 89 -18.94 8.70 1.11
N GLN A 90 -18.14 9.77 1.11
CA GLN A 90 -17.59 10.36 -0.11
C GLN A 90 -16.56 9.45 -0.79
N SER A 91 -15.60 8.93 -0.02
CA SER A 91 -14.44 8.23 -0.59
C SER A 91 -14.69 6.77 -0.92
N ARG A 92 -15.70 6.13 -0.30
CA ARG A 92 -15.95 4.68 -0.44
C ARG A 92 -17.33 4.32 -0.97
N PHE A 93 -18.33 5.16 -0.76
CA PHE A 93 -19.72 4.89 -1.14
C PHE A 93 -20.23 5.76 -2.28
N GLY A 94 -19.37 6.62 -2.84
CA GLY A 94 -19.72 7.48 -3.98
C GLY A 94 -20.69 8.61 -3.63
N TRP A 95 -20.84 8.95 -2.34
CA TRP A 95 -21.67 10.08 -1.96
C TRP A 95 -21.06 11.38 -2.46
N SER A 96 -21.84 12.15 -3.21
CA SER A 96 -21.50 13.51 -3.61
C SER A 96 -22.66 14.41 -3.26
N GLN A 97 -22.36 15.59 -2.70
CA GLN A 97 -23.36 16.65 -2.51
C GLN A 97 -23.97 17.12 -3.84
N TYR A 98 -23.28 16.85 -4.97
CA TYR A 98 -23.70 17.19 -6.32
C TYR A 98 -24.09 15.95 -7.14
N ALA A 99 -24.39 14.82 -6.48
CA ALA A 99 -24.83 13.63 -7.20
C ALA A 99 -26.14 13.95 -7.94
N PRO A 100 -26.24 13.70 -9.27
CA PRO A 100 -27.50 13.85 -9.96
C PRO A 100 -28.53 12.90 -9.33
N PRO A 101 -29.82 13.30 -9.28
CA PRO A 101 -30.87 12.39 -8.82
C PRO A 101 -30.81 11.10 -9.66
N PRO A 102 -31.07 9.92 -9.06
CA PRO A 102 -31.03 8.66 -9.80
C PRO A 102 -31.89 8.80 -11.05
N SER A 103 -31.30 8.55 -12.22
CA SER A 103 -32.03 8.54 -13.48
C SER A 103 -33.21 7.60 -13.31
N ALA A 104 -34.43 8.10 -13.55
CA ALA A 104 -35.63 7.28 -13.51
C ALA A 104 -35.37 6.00 -14.34
N PRO A 105 -35.75 4.81 -13.85
CA PRO A 105 -35.54 3.58 -14.61
C PRO A 105 -36.19 3.78 -15.97
N ASP A 106 -35.42 3.51 -17.03
CA ASP A 106 -35.83 3.73 -18.40
C ASP A 106 -37.23 3.15 -18.60
N ALA A 107 -38.19 4.03 -18.90
CA ALA A 107 -39.52 3.65 -19.36
C ALA A 107 -39.45 3.08 -20.79
N ALA A 108 -38.49 2.20 -21.05
CA ALA A 108 -38.34 1.45 -22.29
C ALA A 108 -39.09 0.12 -22.16
N GLY A 109 -40.40 0.23 -21.95
CA GLY A 109 -41.38 -0.79 -22.22
C GLY A 109 -42.23 -0.34 -23.41
N LYS A 110 -41.69 -0.47 -24.62
CA LYS A 110 -42.44 -0.49 -25.89
C LYS A 110 -41.73 -1.43 -26.85
#